data_AF-A0A259RB29-F1
#
_entry.id   AF-A0A259RB29-F1
#
_cell.length_a   1.000
_cell.length_b   1.000
_cell.length_c   1.000
_cell.angle_alpha   90.00
_cell.angle_beta   90.00
_cell.angle_gamma   90.00
#
_symmetry.space_group_name_H-M   'P 1'
#
loop_
_entity.id
_entity.type
_entity.pdbx_description
1 polymer ?
#
loop_
_entity_poly.entity_id
_entity_poly.type
_entity_poly.pdbx_seq_one_letter_code
_entity_poly.pdbx_strand_id
1 'polypeptide(L)'
;DTVAGWMAVHGVQGGDKVFYTTGRLTSEMVIKSARMGVPIIVSRNGVTAMGHQLAETLGMTLFGRAAGRHFLCYTGFERFDAEAPPPTVPLAFTDTAHEKMPGHPKFS
;
A
#
# COMPACT_ATOMS: atom_id res chain seq x y z
N ASP A 1 10.98 -9.36 -8.41
CA ASP A 1 10.92 -10.61 -9.18
C ASP A 1 10.02 -11.65 -8.53
N THR A 2 10.18 -11.99 -7.25
CA THR A 2 9.35 -13.01 -6.57
C THR A 2 7.84 -12.79 -6.72
N VAL A 3 7.34 -11.59 -6.45
CA VAL A 3 5.90 -11.28 -6.60
C VAL A 3 5.44 -11.36 -8.06
N ALA A 4 6.26 -10.90 -9.01
CA ALA A 4 5.94 -10.97 -10.44
C ALA A 4 5.85 -12.41 -10.92
N GLY A 5 6.81 -13.25 -10.50
CA GLY A 5 6.78 -14.69 -10.78
C GLY A 5 5.58 -15.38 -10.14
N TRP A 6 5.26 -15.07 -8.89
CA TRP A 6 4.08 -15.60 -8.22
C TRP A 6 2.79 -15.21 -8.95
N MET A 7 2.63 -13.94 -9.34
CA MET A 7 1.47 -13.47 -10.11
C MET A 7 1.34 -14.21 -11.45
N ALA A 8 2.45 -14.40 -12.16
CA ALA A 8 2.47 -15.11 -13.43
C ALA A 8 2.03 -16.58 -13.27
N VAL A 9 2.54 -17.28 -12.25
CA VAL A 9 2.18 -18.69 -11.97
C VAL A 9 0.71 -18.83 -11.58
N HIS A 10 0.15 -17.85 -10.87
CA HIS A 10 -1.22 -17.91 -10.36
C HIS A 10 -2.24 -17.15 -11.22
N GLY A 11 -1.84 -16.62 -12.39
CA GLY A 11 -2.71 -15.87 -13.29
C GLY A 11 -3.25 -14.55 -12.72
N VAL A 12 -2.61 -13.99 -11.69
CA VAL A 12 -3.08 -12.77 -11.01
C VAL A 12 -2.75 -11.55 -11.87
N GLN A 13 -3.78 -10.80 -12.24
CA GLN A 13 -3.65 -9.56 -13.01
C GLN A 13 -3.32 -8.38 -12.10
N GLY A 14 -2.52 -7.42 -12.59
CA GLY A 14 -2.09 -6.25 -11.83
C GLY A 14 -2.91 -4.97 -12.01
N GLY A 15 -3.84 -4.93 -12.98
CA GLY A 15 -4.50 -3.69 -13.42
C GLY A 15 -5.29 -2.95 -12.34
N ASP A 16 -5.71 -3.65 -11.29
CA ASP A 16 -6.46 -3.17 -10.13
C ASP A 16 -5.60 -3.09 -8.86
N LYS A 17 -4.26 -3.15 -8.99
CA LYS A 17 -3.34 -3.28 -7.84
C LYS A 17 -2.36 -2.11 -7.74
N VAL A 18 -1.72 -2.06 -6.58
CA VAL A 18 -0.60 -1.17 -6.29
C VAL A 18 0.61 -2.02 -5.93
N PHE A 19 1.78 -1.70 -6.48
CA PHE A 19 3.01 -2.37 -6.12
C PHE A 19 3.77 -1.57 -5.07
N TYR A 20 3.77 -2.07 -3.83
CA TYR A 20 4.52 -1.48 -2.72
C TYR A 20 5.89 -2.15 -2.57
N THR A 21 6.94 -1.34 -2.37
CA THR A 21 8.29 -1.82 -2.07
C THR A 21 9.01 -0.95 -1.06
N THR A 22 9.98 -1.53 -0.35
CA THR A 22 10.90 -0.79 0.52
C THR A 22 12.14 -0.31 -0.24
N GLY A 23 12.44 -0.84 -1.43
CA GLY A 23 13.59 -0.42 -2.26
C GLY A 23 13.34 0.87 -3.05
N ARG A 24 14.38 1.47 -3.63
CA ARG A 24 14.23 2.64 -4.54
C ARG A 24 13.47 2.26 -5.81
N LEU A 25 12.70 3.21 -6.35
CA LEU A 25 12.07 3.03 -7.67
C LEU A 25 13.08 3.34 -8.78
N THR A 26 13.86 2.32 -9.15
CA THR A 26 14.75 2.33 -10.30
C THR A 26 14.00 2.00 -11.59
N SER A 27 14.60 2.19 -12.76
CA SER A 27 14.01 1.78 -14.04
C SER A 27 13.63 0.30 -14.06
N GLU A 28 14.44 -0.58 -13.45
CA GLU A 28 14.11 -2.00 -13.35
C GLU A 28 12.85 -2.26 -12.52
N MET A 29 12.64 -1.50 -11.45
CA MET A 29 11.43 -1.62 -10.63
C MET A 29 10.19 -1.16 -11.40
N VAL A 30 10.33 -0.12 -12.23
CA VAL A 30 9.27 0.36 -13.13
C VAL A 30 8.97 -0.70 -14.20
N ILE A 31 9.99 -1.26 -14.87
CA ILE A 31 9.83 -2.31 -15.89
C ILE A 31 9.12 -3.54 -15.30
N LYS A 32 9.50 -3.98 -14.11
CA LYS A 32 8.86 -5.12 -13.44
C LYS A 32 7.38 -4.84 -13.19
N SER A 33 7.05 -3.62 -12.77
CA SER A 33 5.66 -3.22 -12.51
C SER A 33 4.83 -3.12 -13.78
N ALA A 34 5.40 -2.53 -14.83
CA ALA A 34 4.77 -2.46 -16.15
C ALA A 34 4.48 -3.86 -16.71
N ARG A 35 5.43 -4.80 -16.58
CA ARG A 35 5.25 -6.20 -16.99
C ARG A 35 4.18 -6.93 -16.18
N MET A 36 4.03 -6.61 -14.90
CA MET A 36 2.92 -7.12 -14.07
C MET A 36 1.57 -6.46 -14.41
N GLY A 37 1.55 -5.42 -15.25
CA GLY A 37 0.35 -4.63 -15.55
C GLY A 37 -0.12 -3.77 -14.38
N VAL A 38 0.75 -3.47 -13.42
CA VAL A 38 0.41 -2.69 -12.21
C VAL A 38 0.58 -1.20 -12.50
N PRO A 39 -0.50 -0.37 -12.46
CA PRO A 39 -0.43 1.02 -12.89
C PRO A 39 0.21 1.98 -11.86
N ILE A 40 0.23 1.61 -10.58
CA ILE A 40 0.68 2.47 -9.48
C ILE A 40 1.78 1.77 -8.68
N ILE A 41 2.90 2.46 -8.46
CA ILE A 41 4.04 1.96 -7.69
C ILE A 41 4.31 2.89 -6.51
N VAL A 42 4.46 2.32 -5.32
CA VAL A 42 4.73 3.05 -4.08
C VAL A 42 6.02 2.56 -3.44
N SER A 43 6.86 3.49 -3.00
CA SER A 43 8.07 3.19 -2.24
C SER A 43 8.25 4.06 -1.01
N ARG A 44 8.75 3.44 0.06
CA ARG A 44 9.28 4.15 1.23
C ARG A 44 10.52 5.00 0.90
N ASN A 45 11.25 4.61 -0.14
CA ASN A 45 12.47 5.26 -0.59
C ASN A 45 12.24 6.17 -1.80
N GLY A 46 13.31 6.84 -2.25
CA GLY A 46 13.25 7.76 -3.38
C GLY A 46 13.18 7.05 -4.73
N VAL A 47 12.97 7.85 -5.77
CA VAL A 47 12.95 7.47 -7.17
C VAL A 47 14.26 7.88 -7.83
N THR A 48 14.80 7.08 -8.76
CA THR A 48 15.96 7.50 -9.57
C THR A 48 15.50 8.31 -10.78
N ALA A 49 16.35 9.17 -11.33
CA ALA A 49 16.00 9.98 -12.51
C ALA A 49 15.52 9.10 -13.68
N MET A 50 16.25 8.03 -13.99
CA MET A 50 15.88 7.07 -15.03
C MET A 50 14.59 6.29 -14.70
N GLY A 51 14.30 6.03 -13.42
CA GLY A 51 13.04 5.41 -13.01
C GLY A 51 11.86 6.34 -13.21
N HIS A 52 12.02 7.60 -12.81
CA HIS A 52 11.04 8.66 -12.99
C HIS A 52 10.67 8.87 -14.46
N GLN A 53 11.68 9.10 -15.32
CA GLN A 53 11.48 9.33 -16.75
C GLN A 53 10.81 8.14 -17.45
N LEU A 54 11.17 6.91 -17.07
CA LEU A 54 10.56 5.73 -17.66
C LEU A 54 9.09 5.58 -17.25
N ALA A 55 8.75 5.85 -15.98
CA ALA A 55 7.37 5.78 -15.53
C ALA A 55 6.49 6.84 -16.20
N GLU A 56 7.02 8.06 -16.39
CA GLU A 56 6.34 9.11 -17.15
C GLU A 56 6.06 8.66 -18.59
N THR A 57 7.07 8.10 -19.27
CA THR A 57 6.92 7.57 -20.65
C THR A 57 5.87 6.46 -20.74
N LEU A 58 5.76 5.62 -19.70
CA LEU A 58 4.80 4.52 -19.64
C LEU A 58 3.43 4.94 -19.07
N GLY A 59 3.24 6.21 -18.70
CA GLY A 59 2.00 6.69 -18.09
C GLY A 59 1.67 6.02 -16.76
N MET A 60 2.69 5.69 -15.95
CA MET A 60 2.54 5.07 -14.64
C MET A 60 2.59 6.09 -13.51
N THR A 61 1.91 5.80 -12.40
CA THR A 61 1.95 6.64 -11.19
C THR A 61 3.06 6.17 -10.25
N LEU A 62 3.93 7.09 -9.83
CA LEU A 62 5.00 6.81 -8.86
C LEU A 62 4.84 7.64 -7.58
N PHE A 63 4.78 6.94 -6.45
CA PHE A 63 4.92 7.53 -5.13
C PHE A 63 6.25 7.10 -4.50
N GLY A 64 7.05 8.06 -4.08
CA GLY A 64 8.28 7.82 -3.34
C GLY A 64 8.27 8.52 -1.97
N ARG A 65 9.27 8.20 -1.14
CA ARG A 65 9.42 8.75 0.21
C ARG A 65 8.18 8.55 1.08
N ALA A 66 7.42 7.47 0.84
CA ALA A 66 6.17 7.21 1.55
C ALA A 66 6.44 6.82 3.01
N ALA A 67 5.99 7.66 3.95
CA ALA A 67 6.13 7.47 5.39
C ALA A 67 4.90 8.02 6.12
N GLY A 68 4.15 7.12 6.79
CA GLY A 68 2.90 7.50 7.46
C GLY A 68 1.88 8.07 6.47
N ARG A 69 1.43 9.30 6.72
CA ARG A 69 0.51 10.06 5.84
C ARG A 69 1.23 11.00 4.86
N HIS A 70 2.55 10.88 4.72
CA HIS A 70 3.37 11.71 3.84
C HIS A 70 3.95 10.88 2.70
N PHE A 71 4.00 11.47 1.51
CA PHE A 71 4.62 10.90 0.31
C PHE A 71 4.91 12.01 -0.70
N LEU A 72 5.71 11.69 -1.71
CA LEU A 72 5.90 12.52 -2.90
C LEU A 72 5.34 11.77 -4.11
N CYS A 73 4.40 12.40 -4.82
CA CYS A 73 3.96 11.95 -6.13
C CYS A 73 4.91 12.50 -7.19
N TYR A 74 5.53 11.61 -7.97
CA TYR A 74 6.48 11.99 -9.02
C TYR A 74 5.79 12.08 -10.39
N THR A 75 4.88 11.15 -10.68
CA THR A 75 4.13 11.07 -11.95
C THR A 75 2.72 10.56 -11.70
N GLY A 76 1.80 10.82 -12.63
CA GLY A 76 0.48 10.20 -12.64
C GLY A 76 -0.46 10.65 -11.52
N PHE A 77 -0.32 11.90 -11.08
CA PHE A 77 -1.12 12.47 -9.98
C PHE A 77 -2.61 12.51 -10.32
N GLU A 78 -2.96 12.65 -11.60
CA GLU A 78 -4.33 12.62 -12.10
C GLU A 78 -5.08 11.30 -11.83
N ARG A 79 -4.35 10.24 -11.46
CA ARG A 79 -4.91 8.93 -11.07
C ARG A 79 -5.08 8.78 -9.56
N PHE A 80 -4.75 9.81 -8.79
CA PHE A 80 -4.78 9.79 -7.34
C PHE A 80 -5.89 10.68 -6.81
N ASP A 81 -6.80 10.06 -6.04
CA ASP A 81 -7.75 10.81 -5.23
C ASP A 81 -7.04 11.32 -3.97
N ALA A 82 -6.83 12.64 -3.91
CA ALA A 82 -6.18 13.31 -2.80
C ALA A 82 -7.14 13.66 -1.66
N GLU A 83 -8.44 13.43 -1.82
CA GLU A 83 -9.40 13.63 -0.74
C GLU A 83 -9.17 12.58 0.36
N ALA A 84 -8.84 13.07 1.55
CA ALA A 84 -8.72 12.17 2.70
C ALA A 84 -10.11 11.70 3.11
N PRO A 85 -10.32 10.39 3.35
CA PRO A 85 -11.58 9.92 3.92
C PRO A 85 -11.82 10.60 5.27
N PRO A 86 -13.10 10.83 5.65
CA PRO A 86 -13.42 11.47 6.91
C PRO A 86 -12.76 10.69 8.06
N PRO A 87 -12.32 11.38 9.13
CA PRO A 87 -11.67 10.71 10.24
C PRO A 87 -12.60 9.64 10.79
N THR A 88 -12.14 8.38 10.77
CA THR A 88 -12.88 7.28 11.40
C THR A 88 -12.96 7.56 12.88
N VAL A 89 -14.17 7.82 13.39
CA VAL A 89 -14.41 7.86 14.83
C VAL A 89 -14.08 6.46 15.34
N PRO A 90 -13.17 6.29 16.32
CA PRO A 90 -12.93 4.99 16.91
C PRO A 90 -14.27 4.44 17.41
N LEU A 91 -14.62 3.21 17.00
CA LEU A 91 -15.77 2.52 17.60
C LEU A 91 -15.52 2.47 19.10
N ALA A 92 -16.33 3.18 19.87
CA ALA A 92 -16.29 3.10 21.32
C ALA A 92 -16.64 1.66 21.69
N PHE A 93 -15.67 0.92 22.22
CA PHE A 93 -15.95 -0.34 22.89
C PHE A 93 -16.75 0.00 24.16
N THR A 94 -18.07 -0.14 24.10
CA THR A 94 -18.89 -0.16 25.31
C THR A 94 -18.65 -1.51 25.99
N ASP A 95 -17.77 -1.53 26.98
CA ASP A 95 -17.62 -2.68 27.86
C ASP A 95 -18.93 -2.87 28.65
N THR A 96 -19.72 -3.84 28.21
CA THR A 96 -20.94 -4.28 28.90
C THR A 96 -20.74 -5.73 29.34
N ALA A 97 -19.71 -6.02 30.12
CA ALA A 97 -19.58 -7.34 30.77
C ALA A 97 -18.67 -7.33 32.02
N HIS A 98 -19.03 -6.56 33.04
CA HIS A 98 -18.66 -6.88 34.42
C HIS A 98 -19.89 -6.94 35.32
N GLU A 99 -20.81 -7.84 35.00
CA GLU A 99 -21.78 -8.33 35.98
C GLU A 99 -21.07 -9.36 36.87
N LYS A 100 -20.90 -9.00 38.15
CA LYS A 100 -20.32 -9.84 39.20
C LYS A 100 -21.10 -11.16 39.33
N MET A 101 -20.46 -12.29 39.05
CA MET A 101 -20.95 -13.61 39.50
C MET A 101 -20.74 -13.75 41.03
N PRO A 102 -21.71 -14.32 41.77
CA PRO A 102 -21.60 -14.46 43.23
C PRO A 102 -20.59 -15.56 43.60
N GLY A 103 -19.87 -15.31 44.70
CA GLY A 103 -18.73 -16.09 45.16
C GLY A 103 -19.04 -17.57 45.43
N HIS A 104 -18.04 -18.42 45.16
CA HIS A 104 -18.04 -19.84 45.48
C HIS A 104 -17.91 -20.06 47.00
N PRO A 105 -18.62 -21.04 47.61
CA PRO A 105 -18.52 -21.29 49.03
C PRO A 105 -17.18 -21.97 49.36
N LYS A 106 -16.53 -21.50 50.44
CA LYS A 106 -15.39 -22.21 51.04
C LYS A 106 -15.93 -23.36 51.88
N PHE A 107 -15.57 -24.59 51.53
CA PHE A 107 -15.71 -25.72 52.43
C PHE A 107 -14.54 -25.70 53.44
N SER A 108 -14.91 -26.04 54.68
CA SER A 108 -14.10 -26.13 55.90
C SER A 108 -12.72 -26.77 55.74
#